data_AF-G3CC38-F1
#
_entry.id   AF-G3CC38-F1
#
_cell.length_a   1.000
_cell.length_b   1.000
_cell.length_c   1.000
_cell.angle_alpha   90.00
_cell.angle_beta   90.00
_cell.angle_gamma   90.00
#
_symmetry.space_group_name_H-M   'P 1'
#
loop_
_entity.id
_entity.type
_entity.pdbx_description
1 polymer ?
#
loop_
_entity_poly.entity_id
_entity_poly.type
_entity_poly.pdbx_seq_one_letter_code
_entity_poly.pdbx_strand_id
1 'polypeptide(L)'
;ETKKIMEDDSILVNPTTVRVPVLYGHSEAIHLELKKPLSASEARKLLAKAPGVKVVDDPAKLRYPTPFSHAIGQDEVFVGRIREDI
;
A
#
# COMPACT_ATOMS: atom_id res chain seq x y z
N GLU A 1 -1.62 -14.08 9.18
CA GLU A 1 -2.65 -14.13 8.11
C GLU A 1 -2.03 -14.13 6.72
N THR A 2 -1.09 -13.23 6.39
CA THR A 2 -0.43 -13.12 5.07
C THR A 2 -0.03 -14.46 4.46
N LYS A 3 0.76 -15.30 5.16
CA LYS A 3 1.17 -16.63 4.66
C LYS A 3 0.00 -17.53 4.27
N LYS A 4 -1.05 -17.54 5.09
CA LYS A 4 -2.26 -18.35 4.87
C LYS A 4 -3.08 -17.83 3.69
N ILE A 5 -3.28 -16.52 3.59
CA ILE A 5 -4.05 -15.88 2.51
C ILE A 5 -3.34 -16.04 1.16
N MET A 6 -2.02 -15.90 1.16
CA MET A 6 -1.18 -16.02 -0.03
C MET A 6 -0.80 -17.47 -0.35
N GLU A 7 -1.19 -18.43 0.49
CA GLU A 7 -0.85 -19.85 0.40
C GLU A 7 0.66 -20.10 0.19
N ASP A 8 1.50 -19.28 0.82
CA ASP A 8 2.96 -19.33 0.68
C ASP A 8 3.65 -19.09 2.03
N ASP A 9 4.14 -20.18 2.64
CA ASP A 9 4.85 -20.16 3.92
C ASP A 9 6.26 -19.56 3.83
N SER A 10 6.80 -19.39 2.61
CA SER A 10 8.13 -18.80 2.38
C SER A 10 8.14 -17.27 2.50
N ILE A 11 6.97 -16.61 2.47
CA ILE A 11 6.88 -15.16 2.62
C ILE A 11 7.29 -14.74 4.03
N LEU A 12 8.37 -13.97 4.15
CA LEU A 12 8.81 -13.40 5.41
C LEU A 12 8.06 -12.09 5.69
N VAL A 13 7.63 -11.88 6.94
CA VAL A 13 6.87 -10.70 7.37
C VAL A 13 7.45 -10.19 8.68
N ASN A 14 7.81 -8.90 8.74
CA ASN A 14 8.32 -8.24 9.93
C ASN A 14 7.50 -6.98 10.25
N PRO A 15 6.39 -7.09 11.02
CA PRO A 15 5.53 -5.95 11.30
C PRO A 15 5.96 -5.20 12.56
N THR A 16 5.81 -3.87 12.53
CA THR A 16 5.72 -3.04 13.73
C THR A 16 4.34 -2.39 13.71
N THR A 17 3.57 -2.53 14.80
CA THR A 17 2.20 -1.99 14.88
C THR A 17 2.14 -0.92 15.94
N VAL A 18 1.60 0.25 15.58
CA VAL A 18 1.57 1.44 16.44
C VAL A 18 0.17 2.05 16.41
N ARG A 19 -0.35 2.42 17.59
CA ARG A 19 -1.58 3.21 17.70
C ARG A 19 -1.24 4.69 17.57
N VAL A 20 -1.96 5.39 16.70
CA VAL A 20 -1.88 6.85 16.50
C VAL A 20 -3.26 7.47 16.77
N PRO A 21 -3.35 8.77 17.11
CA PRO A 21 -4.62 9.44 17.41
C PRO A 21 -5.42 9.76 16.15
N VAL A 22 -5.81 8.72 15.40
CA VAL A 22 -6.67 8.77 14.23
C VAL A 22 -7.98 8.03 14.54
N LEU A 23 -9.12 8.68 14.32
CA LEU A 23 -10.45 8.14 14.65
C LEU A 23 -10.86 6.97 13.75
N TYR A 24 -10.63 7.08 12.45
CA TYR A 24 -11.06 6.11 11.45
C TYR A 24 -9.98 5.87 10.38
N GLY A 25 -9.88 4.62 9.94
CA GLY A 25 -8.93 4.17 8.92
C GLY A 25 -7.56 3.83 9.49
N HIS A 26 -6.87 2.91 8.81
CA HIS A 26 -5.49 2.55 9.08
C HIS A 26 -4.57 3.08 7.97
N SER A 27 -3.28 3.19 8.28
CA SER A 27 -2.25 3.50 7.30
C SER A 27 -1.07 2.58 7.55
N GLU A 28 -0.48 2.12 6.46
CA GLU A 28 0.62 1.17 6.50
C GLU A 28 1.76 1.71 5.63
N ALA A 29 2.95 1.79 6.23
CA ALA A 29 4.19 1.99 5.49
C ALA A 29 4.77 0.60 5.20
N ILE A 30 4.79 0.22 3.93
CA ILE A 30 5.17 -1.13 3.50
C ILE A 30 6.45 -1.05 2.65
N HIS A 31 7.43 -1.86 3.00
CA HIS A 31 8.59 -2.15 2.16
C HIS A 31 8.48 -3.60 1.68
N LEU A 32 8.78 -3.83 0.40
CA LEU A 32 8.66 -5.13 -0.25
C LEU A 32 9.95 -5.44 -0.99
N GLU A 33 10.49 -6.64 -0.77
CA GLU A 33 11.52 -7.22 -1.62
C GLU A 33 10.87 -8.28 -2.51
N LEU A 34 11.05 -8.14 -3.83
CA LEU A 34 10.38 -8.98 -4.81
C LEU A 34 11.33 -10.04 -5.37
N LYS A 35 10.78 -11.20 -5.77
CA LYS A 35 11.55 -12.29 -6.40
C LYS A 35 12.22 -11.86 -7.73
N LYS A 36 11.69 -10.82 -8.39
CA LYS A 36 12.23 -10.22 -9.61
C LYS A 36 12.10 -8.69 -9.51
N PRO A 37 13.00 -7.91 -10.11
CA PRO A 37 12.88 -6.46 -10.16
C PRO A 37 11.55 -6.01 -10.78
N LEU A 38 10.98 -4.94 -10.24
CA LEU A 38 9.78 -4.28 -10.74
C LEU A 38 9.96 -2.77 -10.58
N SER A 39 9.80 -2.01 -11.65
CA SER A 39 9.90 -0.54 -11.54
C SER A 39 8.69 0.05 -10.81
N ALA A 40 8.88 1.20 -10.17
CA ALA A 40 7.78 1.91 -9.51
C ALA A 40 6.65 2.29 -10.49
N SER A 41 7.01 2.56 -11.76
CA SER A 41 6.05 2.86 -12.83
C SER A 41 5.17 1.66 -13.17
N GLU A 42 5.76 0.46 -13.27
CA GLU A 42 5.01 -0.77 -13.52
C GLU A 42 4.14 -1.15 -12.33
N ALA A 43 4.66 -1.02 -11.11
CA ALA A 43 3.88 -1.23 -9.89
C ALA A 43 2.62 -0.36 -9.84
N ARG A 44 2.75 0.95 -10.14
CA ARG A 44 1.60 1.87 -10.26
C ARG A 44 0.56 1.39 -11.27
N LYS A 45 1.00 0.95 -12.46
CA LYS A 45 0.10 0.44 -13.52
C LYS A 45 -0.62 -0.83 -13.12
N LEU A 46 0.05 -1.75 -12.42
CA LEU A 46 -0.55 -2.99 -11.94
C LEU A 46 -1.59 -2.71 -10.85
N LEU A 47 -1.24 -1.90 -9.84
CA LEU A 47 -2.13 -1.54 -8.74
C LEU A 47 -3.35 -0.76 -9.22
N ALA A 48 -3.20 0.13 -10.20
CA ALA A 48 -4.32 0.88 -10.76
C ALA A 48 -5.35 -0.01 -11.51
N LYS A 49 -4.98 -1.24 -11.87
CA LYS A 49 -5.88 -2.23 -12.49
C LYS A 49 -6.44 -3.23 -11.49
N ALA A 50 -5.93 -3.26 -10.26
CA ALA A 50 -6.38 -4.21 -9.25
C ALA A 50 -7.79 -3.83 -8.76
N PRO A 51 -8.76 -4.76 -8.77
CA PRO A 51 -10.09 -4.50 -8.24
C PRO A 51 -10.05 -4.03 -6.79
N GLY A 52 -10.80 -2.98 -6.48
CA GLY A 52 -10.86 -2.41 -5.12
C GLY A 52 -9.64 -1.58 -4.72
N VAL A 53 -8.70 -1.31 -5.63
CA VAL A 53 -7.52 -0.47 -5.36
C VAL A 53 -7.61 0.86 -6.09
N LYS A 54 -7.39 1.97 -5.37
CA LYS A 54 -7.27 3.32 -5.94
C LYS A 54 -5.86 3.87 -5.72
N VAL A 55 -5.14 4.15 -6.81
CA VAL A 55 -3.81 4.75 -6.75
C VAL A 55 -3.91 6.26 -6.63
N VAL A 56 -3.42 6.82 -5.53
CA VAL A 56 -3.28 8.26 -5.28
C VAL A 56 -1.79 8.54 -5.08
N ASP A 57 -1.08 8.83 -6.17
CA ASP A 57 0.38 8.94 -6.15
C ASP A 57 0.88 10.01 -7.13
N ASP A 58 0.84 11.27 -6.69
CA ASP A 58 1.46 12.41 -7.39
C ASP A 58 2.26 13.25 -6.37
N PRO A 59 3.49 12.81 -6.03
CA PRO A 59 4.32 13.48 -5.04
C PRO A 59 4.69 14.92 -5.40
N ALA A 60 4.79 15.24 -6.70
CA ALA A 60 5.07 16.59 -7.18
C ALA A 60 3.95 17.58 -6.82
N LYS A 61 2.72 17.07 -6.63
CA LYS A 61 1.56 17.85 -6.17
C LYS A 61 1.16 17.52 -4.72
N LEU A 62 2.03 16.85 -3.96
CA LEU A 62 1.78 16.39 -2.59
C LEU A 62 0.50 15.55 -2.45
N ARG A 63 0.18 14.74 -3.46
CA ARG A 63 -1.00 13.86 -3.44
C ARG A 63 -0.59 12.44 -3.08
N TYR A 64 -1.04 12.01 -1.91
CA TYR A 64 -0.88 10.67 -1.37
C TYR A 64 -2.09 10.34 -0.48
N PRO A 65 -2.40 9.04 -0.28
CA PRO A 65 -3.55 8.66 0.52
C PRO A 65 -3.38 9.08 1.97
N THR A 66 -4.47 9.53 2.58
CA THR A 66 -4.56 9.72 4.03
C THR A 66 -5.90 9.15 4.50
N PRO A 67 -5.99 8.63 5.74
CA PRO A 67 -7.23 8.06 6.27
C PRO A 67 -8.39 9.04 6.17
N PHE A 68 -8.21 10.27 6.64
CA PHE A 68 -9.26 11.26 6.74
C PHE A 68 -9.82 11.70 5.38
N SER A 69 -8.95 11.96 4.40
CA SER A 69 -9.40 12.52 3.12
C SER A 69 -9.81 11.48 2.08
N HIS A 70 -9.39 10.22 2.21
CA HIS A 70 -9.63 9.20 1.18
C HIS A 70 -10.36 7.96 1.69
N ALA A 71 -10.02 7.44 2.88
CA ALA A 71 -10.47 6.10 3.28
C ALA A 71 -11.80 6.09 4.05
N ILE A 72 -12.19 7.20 4.71
CA ILE A 72 -13.42 7.21 5.51
C ILE A 72 -14.65 6.97 4.64
N GLY A 73 -15.41 5.93 4.98
CA GLY A 73 -16.67 5.58 4.31
C GLY A 73 -16.50 5.03 2.89
N GLN A 74 -15.30 4.58 2.53
CA GLN A 74 -15.02 3.97 1.23
C GLN A 74 -14.66 2.50 1.40
N ASP A 75 -15.07 1.68 0.44
CA ASP A 75 -14.76 0.25 0.39
C ASP A 75 -13.38 -0.02 -0.26
N GLU A 76 -12.81 0.95 -0.99
CA GLU A 76 -11.54 0.77 -1.69
C GLU A 76 -10.31 0.95 -0.80
N VAL A 77 -9.23 0.27 -1.18
CA VAL A 77 -7.88 0.43 -0.61
C VAL A 77 -7.14 1.50 -1.40
N PHE A 78 -6.66 2.53 -0.73
CA PHE A 78 -5.90 3.62 -1.36
C PHE A 78 -4.40 3.41 -1.20
N VAL A 79 -3.66 3.47 -2.31
CA VAL A 79 -2.21 3.20 -2.35
C VAL A 79 -1.48 4.39 -2.98
N GLY A 80 -0.34 4.76 -2.40
CA GLY A 80 0.51 5.82 -2.92
C GLY A 80 1.92 5.78 -2.33
N ARG A 81 2.72 6.81 -2.60
CA ARG A 81 4.14 6.89 -2.21
C ARG A 81 4.97 5.74 -2.78
N ILE A 82 4.60 5.26 -3.97
CA ILE A 82 5.21 4.11 -4.63
C ILE A 82 6.56 4.56 -5.21
N ARG A 83 7.63 3.88 -4.79
CA ARG A 83 8.99 4.16 -5.22
C ARG A 83 9.82 2.88 -5.11
N GLU A 84 10.89 2.82 -5.90
CA GLU A 84 11.92 1.81 -5.72
C GLU A 84 12.69 2.09 -4.43
N ASP A 85 13.27 1.02 -3.87
CA ASP A 85 14.17 1.14 -2.74
C ASP A 85 15.48 1.83 -3.17
N ILE A 86 16.20 2.43 -2.20
CA ILE A 86 17.43 3.21 -2.44
C ILE A 86 18.67 2.33 -2.37
#